data_AF-A0A5P6VW96-F1
#
_entry.id   AF-A0A5P6VW96-F1
#
_cell.length_a   1.000
_cell.length_b   1.000
_cell.length_c   1.000
_cell.angle_alpha   90.00
_cell.angle_beta   90.00
_cell.angle_gamma   90.00
#
_symmetry.space_group_name_H-M   'P 1'
#
loop_
_entity.id
_entity.type
_entity.pdbx_description
1 polymer ?
#
loop_
_entity_poly.entity_id
_entity_poly.type
_entity_poly.pdbx_seq_one_letter_code
_entity_poly.pdbx_strand_id
1 'polypeptide(L)'
;MQILQHSYVSNSCYYKNVYLNEEVMKVGIITFHRAVNYGAVLQAYALQYAVEKLGHKAEILDYRCEEVDRAASPLLGFRKGEGFKTATKKLIFRTRKNVSFNSFMKNYIHLSKKAVTHEDLVKLSKEYDSFFTGSDQVWNYGCAGNDKAFFLDFVDEGKRKRLCCKLWNREAV
;
A
#
# COMPACT_ATOMS: atom_id res chain seq x y z
N MET A 1 57.28 -2.47 2.63
CA MET A 1 56.76 -1.99 3.93
C MET A 1 55.52 -1.15 3.61
N GLN A 2 54.35 -1.73 3.88
CA GLN A 2 53.03 -1.17 3.58
C GLN A 2 52.74 0.07 4.42
N ILE A 3 52.11 1.08 3.83
CA ILE A 3 51.10 1.89 4.51
C ILE A 3 49.93 2.09 3.53
N LEU A 4 48.86 1.33 3.74
CA LEU A 4 47.57 1.49 3.08
C LEU A 4 46.83 2.66 3.75
N GLN A 5 46.57 3.74 3.02
CA GLN A 5 45.55 4.72 3.44
C GLN A 5 44.20 4.28 2.86
N HIS A 6 43.32 3.80 3.75
CA HIS A 6 41.92 3.54 3.46
C HIS A 6 41.18 4.88 3.32
N SER A 7 40.92 5.30 2.09
CA SER A 7 40.02 6.43 1.81
C SER A 7 38.58 5.93 1.94
N TYR A 8 37.88 6.38 2.98
CA TYR A 8 36.43 6.24 3.11
C TYR A 8 35.75 7.00 1.96
N VAL A 9 35.44 6.29 0.87
CA VAL A 9 34.53 6.79 -0.16
C VAL A 9 33.13 6.73 0.44
N SER A 10 32.57 7.90 0.72
CA SER A 10 31.20 8.01 1.19
C SER A 10 30.23 7.44 0.13
N ASN A 11 29.40 6.49 0.53
CA ASN A 11 28.37 5.84 -0.30
C ASN A 11 27.36 6.82 -0.94
N SER A 12 27.43 8.12 -0.63
CA SER A 12 26.54 9.15 -1.19
C SER A 12 26.79 9.41 -2.68
N CYS A 13 28.03 9.26 -3.18
CA CYS A 13 28.35 9.53 -4.58
C CYS A 13 27.99 8.39 -5.54
N TYR A 14 27.98 7.13 -5.09
CA TYR A 14 27.63 6.00 -5.96
C TYR A 14 26.12 5.95 -6.29
N TYR A 15 25.26 6.43 -5.40
CA TYR A 15 23.82 6.56 -5.67
C TYR A 15 23.46 7.78 -6.52
N LYS A 16 24.29 8.83 -6.56
CA LYS A 16 23.97 10.07 -7.28
C LYS A 16 24.12 9.97 -8.79
N ASN A 17 24.96 9.06 -9.30
CA ASN A 17 25.29 8.99 -10.72
C ASN A 17 24.38 8.05 -11.55
N VAL A 18 23.40 7.36 -10.95
CA VAL A 18 22.50 6.44 -11.67
C VAL A 18 21.16 7.10 -12.08
N TYR A 19 20.80 8.26 -11.52
CA TYR A 19 19.48 8.90 -11.74
C TYR A 19 19.47 10.03 -12.79
N LEU A 20 20.45 10.08 -13.69
CA LEU A 20 20.43 11.06 -14.79
C LEU A 20 19.53 10.53 -15.93
N ASN A 21 18.32 11.10 -16.01
CA ASN A 21 17.27 10.91 -17.03
C ASN A 21 16.28 9.74 -16.86
N GLU A 22 15.68 9.57 -15.68
CA GLU A 22 14.38 8.88 -15.62
C GLU A 22 13.26 9.93 -15.67
N GLU A 23 12.37 9.83 -16.66
CA GLU A 23 11.15 10.63 -16.70
C GLU A 23 10.34 10.43 -15.41
N VAL A 24 9.73 11.50 -14.91
CA VAL A 24 8.88 11.46 -13.71
C VAL A 24 7.63 10.65 -14.02
N MET A 25 7.65 9.36 -13.65
CA MET A 25 6.52 8.46 -13.81
C MET A 25 5.41 8.75 -12.79
N LYS A 26 4.15 8.50 -13.20
CA LYS A 26 3.00 8.38 -12.31
C LYS A 26 2.76 6.90 -12.00
N VAL A 27 2.84 6.55 -10.72
CA VAL A 27 2.79 5.17 -10.23
C VAL A 27 1.49 4.92 -9.47
N GLY A 28 0.74 3.90 -9.89
CA GLY A 28 -0.46 3.43 -9.20
C GLY A 28 -0.13 2.28 -8.25
N ILE A 29 -0.53 2.38 -6.99
CA ILE A 29 -0.29 1.35 -5.98
C ILE A 29 -1.63 0.73 -5.57
N ILE A 30 -1.81 -0.57 -5.80
CA ILE A 30 -2.97 -1.31 -5.31
C ILE A 30 -2.60 -2.18 -4.10
N THR A 31 -3.32 -2.04 -3.00
CA THR A 31 -3.11 -2.82 -1.78
C THR A 31 -4.34 -2.73 -0.89
N PHE A 32 -4.41 -3.50 0.20
CA PHE A 32 -5.46 -3.43 1.21
C PHE A 32 -5.37 -2.17 2.10
N HIS A 33 -5.28 -1.00 1.47
CA HIS A 33 -5.15 0.30 2.13
C HIS A 33 -6.39 0.66 2.97
N ARG A 34 -7.56 0.05 2.69
CA ARG A 34 -8.80 0.22 3.46
C ARG A 34 -8.94 -0.75 4.62
N ALA A 35 -8.06 -1.75 4.73
CA ALA A 35 -8.09 -2.65 5.88
C ALA A 35 -7.73 -1.90 7.16
N VAL A 36 -8.48 -2.12 8.24
CA VAL A 36 -8.19 -1.53 9.56
C VAL A 36 -7.05 -2.31 10.24
N ASN A 37 -5.91 -2.35 9.57
CA ASN A 37 -4.69 -3.08 9.91
C ASN A 37 -3.49 -2.13 9.82
N TYR A 38 -2.79 -1.95 10.94
CA TYR A 38 -1.64 -1.05 11.02
C TYR A 38 -0.54 -1.46 10.04
N GLY A 39 -0.27 -2.76 9.90
CA GLY A 39 0.74 -3.25 8.97
C GLY A 39 0.39 -2.91 7.52
N ALA A 40 -0.87 -3.10 7.11
CA ALA A 40 -1.32 -2.80 5.75
C ALA A 40 -1.22 -1.30 5.43
N VAL A 41 -1.68 -0.45 6.34
CA VAL A 41 -1.68 1.02 6.14
C VAL A 41 -0.26 1.59 6.18
N LEU A 42 0.58 1.14 7.12
CA LEU A 42 1.98 1.57 7.17
C LEU A 42 2.78 1.06 5.98
N GLN A 43 2.49 -0.14 5.48
CA GLN A 43 3.11 -0.64 4.26
C GLN A 43 2.71 0.20 3.04
N ALA A 44 1.42 0.55 2.91
CA ALA A 44 0.94 1.41 1.83
C ALA A 44 1.65 2.79 1.86
N TYR A 45 1.73 3.39 3.04
CA TYR A 45 2.44 4.66 3.23
C TYR A 45 3.94 4.55 2.91
N ALA A 46 4.62 3.52 3.42
CA ALA A 46 6.05 3.32 3.18
C ALA A 46 6.37 3.13 1.69
N LEU A 47 5.50 2.42 0.95
CA LEU A 47 5.66 2.24 -0.49
C LEU A 47 5.43 3.55 -1.26
N GLN A 48 4.39 4.31 -0.92
CA GLN A 48 4.15 5.64 -1.48
C GLN A 48 5.38 6.54 -1.26
N TYR A 49 5.85 6.63 -0.01
CA TYR A 49 7.01 7.44 0.36
C TYR A 49 8.29 7.00 -0.35
N ALA A 50 8.52 5.69 -0.50
CA ALA A 50 9.68 5.17 -1.21
C ALA A 50 9.67 5.58 -2.69
N VAL A 51 8.52 5.49 -3.37
CA VAL A 51 8.37 5.92 -4.77
C VAL A 51 8.58 7.42 -4.91
N GLU A 52 8.04 8.22 -3.99
CA GLU A 52 8.23 9.68 -3.97
C GLU A 52 9.69 10.06 -3.73
N LYS A 53 10.39 9.35 -2.83
CA LYS A 53 11.82 9.55 -2.57
C LYS A 53 12.70 9.23 -3.77
N LEU A 54 12.25 8.34 -4.65
CA LEU A 54 12.91 8.03 -5.93
C LEU A 54 12.64 9.09 -7.01
N GLY A 55 11.83 10.11 -6.74
CA GLY A 55 11.56 11.21 -7.67
C GLY A 55 10.33 11.01 -8.57
N HIS A 56 9.49 10.03 -8.27
CA HIS A 56 8.26 9.74 -9.02
C HIS A 56 7.01 10.17 -8.25
N LYS A 57 5.85 10.20 -8.92
CA LYS A 57 4.56 10.46 -8.28
C LYS A 57 3.89 9.13 -7.91
N ALA A 58 3.35 9.04 -6.70
CA ALA A 58 2.66 7.84 -6.23
C ALA A 58 1.23 8.16 -5.78
N GLU A 59 0.28 7.34 -6.20
CA GLU A 59 -1.08 7.33 -5.67
C GLU A 59 -1.48 5.91 -5.29
N ILE A 60 -2.11 5.77 -4.13
CA ILE A 60 -2.79 4.53 -3.73
C ILE A 60 -4.15 4.51 -4.45
N LEU A 61 -4.42 3.45 -5.21
CA LEU A 61 -5.68 3.28 -5.91
C LEU A 61 -6.80 3.09 -4.88
N ASP A 62 -7.77 4.02 -4.79
CA ASP A 62 -8.95 3.93 -3.91
C ASP A 62 -9.96 2.93 -4.46
N TYR A 63 -9.51 1.68 -4.54
CA TYR A 63 -10.26 0.52 -4.97
C TYR A 63 -11.04 -0.10 -3.81
N ARG A 64 -12.29 -0.46 -4.06
CA ARG A 64 -13.16 -1.14 -3.10
C ARG A 64 -13.28 -2.62 -3.40
N CYS A 65 -12.85 -3.43 -2.44
CA CYS A 65 -13.12 -4.86 -2.39
C CYS A 65 -14.15 -5.12 -1.29
N GLU A 66 -15.26 -5.77 -1.63
CA GLU A 66 -16.39 -5.97 -0.70
C GLU A 66 -15.99 -6.79 0.54
N GLU A 67 -15.13 -7.79 0.37
CA GLU A 67 -14.62 -8.65 1.44
C GLU A 67 -13.78 -7.85 2.45
N VAL A 68 -12.93 -6.95 1.95
CA VAL A 68 -12.09 -6.08 2.77
C VAL A 68 -12.96 -5.06 3.53
N ASP A 69 -13.92 -4.43 2.85
CA ASP A 69 -14.85 -3.48 3.47
C ASP A 69 -15.74 -4.17 4.52
N ARG A 70 -16.17 -5.42 4.27
CA ARG A 70 -16.92 -6.24 5.24
C ARG A 70 -16.08 -6.55 6.47
N ALA A 71 -14.83 -6.98 6.29
CA ALA A 71 -13.91 -7.26 7.39
C ALA A 71 -13.58 -6.00 8.22
N ALA A 72 -13.57 -4.83 7.59
CA ALA A 72 -13.38 -3.53 8.25
C ALA A 72 -14.60 -3.03 9.04
N SER A 73 -15.78 -3.65 8.87
CA SER A 73 -17.01 -3.19 9.52
C SER A 73 -16.89 -3.24 11.06
N PRO A 74 -17.21 -2.14 11.77
CA PRO A 74 -17.22 -2.12 13.22
C PRO A 74 -18.32 -2.99 13.82
N LEU A 75 -19.32 -3.37 13.01
CA LEU A 75 -20.45 -4.22 13.40
C LEU A 75 -20.12 -5.72 13.29
N LEU A 76 -19.06 -6.10 12.57
CA LEU A 76 -18.67 -7.51 12.43
C LEU A 76 -17.95 -8.00 13.69
N GLY A 77 -18.49 -8.97 14.42
CA GLY A 77 -17.82 -9.61 15.57
C GLY A 77 -18.58 -9.53 16.90
N PHE A 78 -19.84 -9.11 16.88
CA PHE A 78 -20.75 -9.41 17.99
C PHE A 78 -21.04 -10.91 18.01
N ARG A 79 -20.75 -11.57 19.13
CA ARG A 79 -21.13 -12.98 19.31
C ARG A 79 -22.54 -13.05 19.89
N LYS A 80 -23.34 -14.00 19.40
CA LYS A 80 -24.68 -14.28 19.93
C LYS A 80 -24.54 -14.66 21.41
N GLY A 81 -25.17 -13.91 22.30
CA GLY A 81 -25.06 -14.08 23.76
C GLY A 81 -24.05 -13.16 24.48
N GLU A 82 -23.42 -12.20 23.79
CA GLU A 82 -22.57 -11.21 24.45
C GLU A 82 -23.38 -10.21 25.29
N GLY A 83 -22.95 -10.00 26.53
CA GLY A 83 -23.56 -9.00 27.41
C GLY A 83 -23.41 -7.57 26.86
N PHE A 84 -24.45 -6.74 27.07
CA PHE A 84 -24.55 -5.37 26.54
C PHE A 84 -23.33 -4.48 26.85
N LYS A 85 -22.75 -4.60 28.05
CA LYS A 85 -21.54 -3.85 28.45
C LYS A 85 -20.30 -4.23 27.62
N THR A 86 -20.16 -5.49 27.24
CA THR A 86 -19.05 -5.99 26.43
C THR A 86 -19.22 -5.57 24.97
N ALA A 87 -20.45 -5.68 24.45
CA ALA A 87 -20.78 -5.23 23.10
C ALA A 87 -20.53 -3.72 22.92
N THR A 88 -20.99 -2.89 23.85
CA THR A 88 -20.79 -1.43 23.79
C THR A 88 -19.32 -1.02 23.88
N LYS A 89 -18.54 -1.62 24.80
CA LYS A 89 -17.08 -1.37 24.88
C LYS A 89 -16.36 -1.74 23.59
N LYS A 90 -16.68 -2.90 22.98
CA LYS A 90 -16.09 -3.32 21.70
C LYS A 90 -16.44 -2.34 20.58
N LEU A 91 -17.69 -1.92 20.50
CA LEU A 91 -18.13 -0.95 19.50
C LEU A 91 -17.37 0.37 19.63
N ILE A 92 -17.30 0.94 20.84
CA ILE A 92 -16.57 2.19 21.10
C ILE A 92 -15.09 2.06 20.71
N PHE A 93 -14.43 0.97 21.12
CA PHE A 93 -13.02 0.74 20.80
C PHE A 93 -12.78 0.64 19.29
N ARG A 94 -13.62 -0.13 18.58
CA ARG A 94 -13.53 -0.29 17.12
C ARG A 94 -13.80 1.01 16.39
N THR A 95 -14.81 1.78 16.81
CA THR A 95 -15.12 3.09 16.23
C THR A 95 -13.96 4.06 16.41
N ARG A 96 -13.38 4.14 17.62
CA ARG A 96 -12.21 5.00 17.88
C ARG A 96 -11.01 4.60 17.03
N LYS A 97 -10.75 3.30 16.89
CA LYS A 97 -9.72 2.78 16.00
C LYS A 97 -10.00 3.25 14.56
N ASN A 98 -11.20 3.04 14.02
CA ASN A 98 -11.54 3.46 12.65
C ASN A 98 -11.38 4.97 12.44
N VAL A 99 -11.73 5.81 13.41
CA VAL A 99 -11.52 7.27 13.33
C VAL A 99 -10.03 7.61 13.20
N SER A 100 -9.17 6.98 13.99
CA SER A 100 -7.72 7.18 13.90
C SER A 100 -7.16 6.74 12.54
N PHE A 101 -7.61 5.59 12.03
CA PHE A 101 -7.22 5.10 10.70
C PHE A 101 -7.68 6.04 9.59
N ASN A 102 -8.94 6.50 9.63
CA ASN A 102 -9.47 7.43 8.65
C ASN A 102 -8.72 8.77 8.66
N SER A 103 -8.34 9.25 9.85
CA SER A 103 -7.51 10.44 10.00
C SER A 103 -6.13 10.24 9.35
N PHE A 104 -5.47 9.12 9.62
CA PHE A 104 -4.18 8.79 9.01
C PHE A 104 -4.27 8.73 7.47
N MET A 105 -5.25 7.99 6.95
CA MET A 105 -5.48 7.89 5.50
C MET A 105 -5.70 9.26 4.86
N LYS A 106 -6.49 10.13 5.49
CA LYS A 106 -6.77 11.47 4.98
C LYS A 106 -5.52 12.37 4.95
N ASN A 107 -4.63 12.23 5.93
CA ASN A 107 -3.52 13.15 6.11
C ASN A 107 -2.22 12.71 5.42
N TYR A 108 -2.02 11.41 5.20
CA TYR A 108 -0.73 10.87 4.75
C TYR A 108 -0.78 10.05 3.46
N ILE A 109 -1.97 9.57 3.07
CA ILE A 109 -2.11 8.71 1.89
C ILE A 109 -2.69 9.52 0.72
N HIS A 110 -1.98 9.50 -0.40
CA HIS A 110 -2.44 10.08 -1.66
C HIS A 110 -3.37 9.10 -2.35
N LEU A 111 -4.68 9.25 -2.12
CA LEU A 111 -5.69 8.41 -2.78
C LEU A 111 -5.97 8.89 -4.20
N SER A 112 -6.09 7.95 -5.14
CA SER A 112 -6.59 8.22 -6.49
C SER A 112 -8.07 8.60 -6.49
N LYS A 113 -8.61 8.85 -7.69
CA LYS A 113 -10.07 8.80 -7.89
C LYS A 113 -10.59 7.42 -7.48
N LYS A 114 -11.80 7.40 -6.92
CA LYS A 114 -12.49 6.16 -6.50
C LYS A 114 -12.66 5.23 -7.70
N ALA A 115 -12.34 3.96 -7.50
CA ALA A 115 -12.65 2.88 -8.42
C ALA A 115 -13.47 1.82 -7.67
N VAL A 116 -14.70 1.59 -8.11
CA VAL A 116 -15.59 0.62 -7.45
C VAL A 116 -15.68 -0.66 -8.26
N THR A 117 -15.65 -0.55 -9.59
CA THR A 117 -15.68 -1.72 -10.47
C THR A 117 -14.33 -1.99 -11.13
N HIS A 118 -14.21 -3.18 -11.71
CA HIS A 118 -13.05 -3.53 -12.52
C HIS A 118 -12.90 -2.60 -13.74
N GLU A 119 -14.00 -2.19 -14.37
CA GLU A 119 -13.97 -1.23 -15.49
C GLU A 119 -13.48 0.15 -15.06
N ASP A 120 -13.78 0.58 -13.83
CA ASP A 120 -13.21 1.81 -13.28
C ASP A 120 -11.70 1.69 -13.14
N LEU A 121 -11.18 0.54 -12.69
CA LEU A 121 -9.75 0.28 -12.62
C LEU A 121 -9.09 0.28 -14.00
N VAL A 122 -9.71 -0.32 -15.02
CA VAL A 122 -9.19 -0.31 -16.40
C VAL A 122 -9.15 1.12 -16.97
N LYS A 123 -10.15 1.96 -16.67
CA LYS A 123 -10.13 3.38 -17.09
C LYS A 123 -9.05 4.15 -16.35
N LEU A 124 -8.98 3.97 -15.02
CA LEU A 124 -8.04 4.63 -14.15
C LEU A 124 -6.60 4.23 -14.50
N SER A 125 -6.37 2.98 -14.92
CA SER A 125 -5.04 2.47 -15.23
C SER A 125 -4.38 3.23 -16.39
N LYS A 126 -5.16 3.84 -17.28
CA LYS A 126 -4.65 4.66 -18.39
C LYS A 126 -3.91 5.91 -17.92
N GLU A 127 -4.17 6.39 -16.70
CA GLU A 127 -3.52 7.58 -16.14
C GLU A 127 -2.11 7.31 -15.56
N TYR A 128 -1.66 6.06 -15.47
CA TYR A 128 -0.40 5.68 -14.81
C TYR A 128 0.57 4.95 -15.75
N ASP A 129 1.87 5.11 -15.49
CA ASP A 129 2.95 4.51 -16.30
C ASP A 129 3.38 3.14 -15.75
N SER A 130 3.26 2.95 -14.44
CA SER A 130 3.66 1.74 -13.73
C SER A 130 2.73 1.44 -12.58
N PHE A 131 2.63 0.14 -12.24
CA PHE A 131 1.81 -0.32 -11.12
C PHE A 131 2.62 -1.13 -10.12
N PHE A 132 2.33 -0.92 -8.86
CA PHE A 132 2.77 -1.77 -7.76
C PHE A 132 1.58 -2.41 -7.07
N THR A 133 1.76 -3.64 -6.62
CA THR A 133 0.83 -4.31 -5.70
C THR A 133 1.48 -4.64 -4.36
N GLY A 134 0.68 -4.72 -3.30
CA GLY A 134 1.09 -4.95 -1.90
C GLY A 134 1.70 -6.34 -1.60
N SER A 135 2.03 -6.59 -0.33
CA SER A 135 2.75 -7.82 0.10
C SER A 135 1.87 -9.07 0.14
N ASP A 136 2.51 -10.23 0.29
CA ASP A 136 2.04 -11.62 0.40
C ASP A 136 0.64 -11.86 1.02
N GLN A 137 0.12 -11.01 1.92
CA GLN A 137 -1.27 -11.13 2.41
C GLN A 137 -2.31 -10.84 1.32
N VAL A 138 -1.96 -10.09 0.28
CA VAL A 138 -2.78 -9.84 -0.90
C VAL A 138 -3.04 -11.13 -1.69
N TRP A 139 -2.13 -12.11 -1.59
CA TRP A 139 -2.26 -13.43 -2.21
C TRP A 139 -3.05 -14.43 -1.34
N ASN A 140 -3.43 -14.03 -0.13
CA ASN A 140 -4.30 -14.86 0.70
C ASN A 140 -5.73 -14.77 0.16
N TYR A 141 -6.14 -15.79 -0.58
CA TYR A 141 -7.49 -15.91 -1.16
C TYR A 141 -8.62 -15.69 -0.16
N GLY A 142 -8.42 -16.01 1.12
CA GLY A 142 -9.40 -15.78 2.19
C GLY A 142 -9.56 -14.29 2.59
N CYS A 143 -8.59 -13.43 2.24
CA CYS A 143 -8.62 -11.99 2.51
C CYS A 143 -9.04 -11.16 1.29
N ALA A 144 -8.71 -11.62 0.07
CA ALA A 144 -8.99 -10.93 -1.19
C ALA A 144 -10.31 -11.37 -1.86
N GLY A 145 -10.95 -12.45 -1.42
CA GLY A 145 -12.17 -12.95 -2.07
C GLY A 145 -11.98 -13.43 -3.51
N ASN A 146 -10.75 -13.84 -3.89
CA ASN A 146 -10.37 -14.14 -5.28
C ASN A 146 -10.38 -12.93 -6.24
N ASP A 147 -10.41 -11.70 -5.72
CA ASP A 147 -10.38 -10.49 -6.54
C ASP A 147 -9.04 -10.35 -7.27
N LYS A 148 -9.11 -10.47 -8.60
CA LYS A 148 -7.95 -10.46 -9.48
C LYS A 148 -7.36 -9.08 -9.70
N ALA A 149 -8.06 -8.01 -9.32
CA ALA A 149 -7.56 -6.64 -9.38
C ALA A 149 -6.20 -6.52 -8.67
N PHE A 150 -6.05 -7.19 -7.54
CA PHE A 150 -4.82 -7.16 -6.77
C PHE A 150 -3.62 -7.85 -7.46
N PHE A 151 -3.89 -8.68 -8.48
CA PHE A 151 -2.88 -9.28 -9.37
C PHE A 151 -2.63 -8.46 -10.64
N LEU A 152 -3.14 -7.22 -10.69
CA LEU A 152 -2.94 -6.27 -11.80
C LEU A 152 -3.47 -6.80 -13.15
N ASP A 153 -4.59 -7.52 -13.12
CA ASP A 153 -5.26 -8.05 -14.32
C ASP A 153 -5.86 -6.94 -15.20
N PHE A 154 -6.24 -5.82 -14.60
CA PHE A 154 -6.77 -4.61 -15.27
C PHE A 154 -5.71 -3.76 -15.99
N VAL A 155 -4.43 -4.13 -15.89
CA VAL A 155 -3.30 -3.38 -16.45
C VAL A 155 -2.89 -3.99 -17.79
N ASP A 156 -2.79 -3.16 -18.83
CA ASP A 156 -2.35 -3.57 -20.16
C ASP A 156 -0.94 -4.20 -20.13
N GLU A 157 -0.68 -5.18 -21.01
CA GLU A 157 0.60 -5.92 -21.07
C GLU A 157 1.82 -5.02 -21.35
N GLY A 158 1.61 -3.85 -21.98
CA GLY A 158 2.68 -2.88 -22.26
C GLY A 158 3.14 -2.05 -21.06
N LYS A 159 2.45 -2.11 -19.91
CA LYS A 159 2.77 -1.32 -18.72
C LYS A 159 3.62 -2.11 -17.72
N ARG A 160 4.53 -1.41 -17.03
CA ARG A 160 5.41 -2.03 -16.03
C ARG A 160 4.60 -2.47 -14.81
N LYS A 161 4.55 -3.78 -14.56
CA LYS A 161 3.91 -4.39 -13.37
C LYS A 161 5.00 -4.83 -12.39
N ARG A 162 4.95 -4.36 -11.14
CA ARG A 162 5.94 -4.72 -10.10
C ARG A 162 5.24 -5.22 -8.85
N LEU A 163 5.81 -6.27 -8.25
CA LEU A 163 5.36 -6.81 -6.97
C LEU A 163 6.23 -6.22 -5.85
N CYS A 164 5.61 -5.66 -4.81
CA CYS A 164 6.33 -5.24 -3.61
C CYS A 164 6.26 -6.34 -2.55
N CYS A 165 7.15 -7.33 -2.65
CA CYS A 165 7.40 -8.29 -1.58
C CYS A 165 8.46 -7.73 -0.61
N LYS A 166 8.11 -7.64 0.69
CA LYS A 166 8.96 -7.20 1.83
C LYS A 166 10.16 -6.32 1.46
N LEU A 167 9.97 -4.99 1.52
CA LEU A 167 11.07 -4.04 1.69
C LEU A 167 11.61 -4.14 3.14
N TRP A 168 12.29 -5.24 3.48
CA TRP A 168 13.11 -5.32 4.69
C TRP A 168 14.55 -5.53 4.26
N ASN A 169 15.25 -4.43 4.02
CA ASN A 169 16.68 -4.47 3.79
C ASN A 169 17.36 -4.85 5.13
N ARG A 170 18.18 -5.90 5.15
CA ARG A 170 18.85 -6.45 6.34
C ARG A 170 20.04 -5.60 6.84
N GLU A 171 20.14 -4.33 6.44
CA GLU A 171 21.33 -3.50 6.67
C GLU A 171 21.06 -2.22 7.47
N ALA A 172 20.08 -2.26 8.39
CA ALA A 172 19.86 -1.18 9.35
C ALA A 172 19.79 -1.74 10.78
N VAL A 173 20.95 -2.13 11.32
CA VAL A 173 21.24 -2.24 12.76
C VAL A 173 22.61 -1.65 12.99
#